data_AF-A0A419DR81-F1
#
_entry.id   AF-A0A419DR81-F1
#
_cell.length_a   1.000
_cell.length_b   1.000
_cell.length_c   1.000
_cell.angle_alpha   90.00
_cell.angle_beta   90.00
_cell.angle_gamma   90.00
#
_symmetry.space_group_name_H-M   'P 1'
#
loop_
_entity.id
_entity.type
_entity.pdbx_description
1 polymer ?
#
loop_
_entity_poly.entity_id
_entity_poly.type
_entity_poly.pdbx_seq_one_letter_code
_entity_poly.pdbx_strand_id
1 'polypeptide(L)' 'MTKIERTYARIVQSARMLNENYRQQYGKSIQIQDIATTLLCTEELVLESMEYFERPQLT' A
#
# COMPACT_ATOMS: atom_id res chain seq x y z
N MET A 1 4.02 -18.50 1.48
CA MET A 1 4.09 -17.14 0.93
C MET A 1 4.51 -17.18 -0.54
N THR A 2 3.57 -16.96 -1.45
CA THR A 2 3.75 -16.97 -2.90
C THR A 2 4.49 -15.72 -3.39
N LYS A 3 4.88 -15.69 -4.67
CA LYS A 3 5.52 -14.50 -5.27
C LYS A 3 4.62 -13.26 -5.21
N ILE A 4 3.31 -13.43 -5.44
CA ILE A 4 2.34 -12.33 -5.46
C ILE A 4 2.08 -11.79 -4.06
N GLU A 5 2.00 -12.67 -3.05
CA GLU A 5 1.86 -12.27 -1.64
C GLU A 5 3.06 -11.45 -1.15
N ARG A 6 4.27 -11.77 -1.61
CA ARG A 6 5.47 -10.96 -1.33
C ARG A 6 5.40 -9.59 -1.98
N THR A 7 4.85 -9.49 -3.19
CA THR A 7 4.64 -8.20 -3.86
C THR A 7 3.64 -7.36 -3.08
N TYR A 8 2.48 -7.93 -2.70
CA TYR A 8 1.47 -7.22 -1.92
C TYR A 8 2.03 -6.75 -0.57
N ALA A 9 2.81 -7.59 0.13
CA ALA A 9 3.44 -7.22 1.39
C ALA A 9 4.34 -5.98 1.25
N ARG A 10 5.14 -5.94 0.17
CA ARG A 10 6.04 -4.81 -0.12
C ARG A 10 5.25 -3.55 -0.44
N ILE A 11 4.20 -3.66 -1.25
CA ILE A 11 3.34 -2.52 -1.61
C ILE A 11 2.69 -1.94 -0.35
N VAL A 12 2.09 -2.79 0.50
CA VAL A 12 1.47 -2.34 1.76
C VAL A 12 2.48 -1.66 2.68
N GLN A 13 3.66 -2.26 2.86
CA GLN A 13 4.71 -1.69 3.69
C GLN A 13 5.14 -0.31 3.18
N SER A 14 5.46 -0.20 1.89
CA SER A 14 5.90 1.06 1.29
C SER A 14 4.80 2.12 1.29
N ALA A 15 3.57 1.76 0.98
CA ALA A 15 2.42 2.66 1.03
C ALA A 15 2.16 3.20 2.45
N ARG A 16 2.29 2.37 3.49
CA ARG A 16 2.17 2.80 4.90
C ARG A 16 3.27 3.79 5.27
N MET A 17 4.52 3.51 4.90
CA MET A 17 5.65 4.42 5.15
C MET A 17 5.45 5.77 4.43
N LEU A 18 5.02 5.73 3.17
CA LEU A 18 4.73 6.96 2.40
C LEU A 18 3.62 7.77 3.06
N ASN A 19 2.53 7.12 3.46
CA ASN A 19 1.43 7.81 4.13
C ASN A 19 1.84 8.39 5.48
N GLU A 20 2.65 7.68 6.27
CA GLU A 20 3.14 8.18 7.55
C GLU A 20 4.04 9.41 7.37
N ASN A 21 5.01 9.35 6.46
CA ASN A 21 5.87 10.48 6.13
C ASN A 21 5.06 11.69 5.63
N TYR A 22 4.10 11.45 4.74
CA TYR A 22 3.25 12.50 4.20
C TYR A 22 2.36 13.11 5.30
N ARG A 23 1.84 12.30 6.23
CA ARG A 23 1.09 12.80 7.40
C ARG A 23 1.94 13.65 8.32
N GLN A 24 3.19 13.26 8.57
CA GLN A 24 4.11 14.05 9.40
C GLN A 24 4.43 15.40 8.75
N GLN A 25 4.56 15.44 7.43
CA GLN A 25 4.93 16.66 6.69
C GLN A 25 3.75 17.60 6.44
N TYR A 26 2.56 17.05 6.12
CA TYR A 26 1.43 17.84 5.63
C TYR A 26 0.19 17.78 6.53
N GLY A 27 0.21 17.00 7.61
CA GLY A 27 -0.91 16.87 8.55
C GLY A 27 -2.14 16.13 7.99
N LYS A 28 -2.03 15.51 6.80
CA LYS A 28 -3.12 14.79 6.12
C LYS A 28 -2.60 13.51 5.47
N SER A 29 -3.50 12.58 5.13
CA SER A 29 -3.14 11.36 4.40
C SER A 29 -2.77 11.66 2.94
N ILE A 30 -1.86 10.86 2.40
CA ILE A 30 -1.49 10.88 0.98
C ILE A 30 -2.63 10.32 0.12
N GLN A 31 -2.78 10.79 -1.13
CA GLN A 31 -3.73 10.21 -2.09
C GLN A 31 -3.22 8.86 -2.61
N ILE A 32 -4.14 7.94 -2.93
CA ILE A 32 -3.79 6.61 -3.46
C ILE A 32 -3.07 6.75 -4.82
N GLN A 33 -3.51 7.69 -5.66
CA GLN A 33 -2.84 8.02 -6.92
C GLN A 33 -1.36 8.39 -6.73
N ASP A 34 -1.05 9.18 -5.71
CA ASP A 34 0.32 9.60 -5.41
C ASP A 34 1.17 8.42 -4.90
N ILE A 35 0.57 7.52 -4.11
CA ILE A 35 1.22 6.26 -3.70
C ILE A 35 1.52 5.43 -4.95
N ALA A 36 0.54 5.18 -5.80
CA ALA A 36 0.68 4.36 -7.00
C ALA A 36 1.77 4.91 -7.93
N THR A 37 1.76 6.23 -8.14
CA THR A 37 2.78 6.94 -8.92
C THR A 37 4.18 6.75 -8.32
N THR A 38 4.31 6.90 -6.99
CA THR A 38 5.59 6.76 -6.29
C THR A 38 6.11 5.32 -6.32
N LEU A 39 5.22 4.33 -6.24
CA LEU A 39 5.56 2.91 -6.24
C LEU A 39 5.65 2.30 -7.64
N LEU A 40 5.47 3.12 -8.69
CA LEU A 40 5.48 2.70 -10.09
C LEU A 40 4.49 1.54 -10.36
N CYS A 41 3.30 1.64 -9.80
CA CYS A 41 2.22 0.67 -9.98
C CYS A 41 0.87 1.38 -10.22
N THR A 42 -0.21 0.61 -10.31
CA THR A 42 -1.56 1.15 -10.49
C THR A 42 -2.27 1.31 -9.13
N GLU A 43 -3.28 2.18 -9.09
CA GLU A 43 -4.10 2.37 -7.89
C GLU A 43 -4.81 1.09 -7.48
N GLU A 44 -5.28 0.32 -8.45
CA GLU A 44 -5.93 -0.98 -8.23
C GLU A 44 -4.98 -1.96 -7.53
N LEU A 45 -3.71 -1.99 -7.91
CA LEU A 45 -2.74 -2.87 -7.28
C LEU A 45 -2.46 -2.47 -5.83
N VAL A 46 -2.44 -1.16 -5.53
CA VAL A 46 -2.32 -0.66 -4.15
C VAL A 46 -3.53 -1.08 -3.32
N LEU A 47 -4.74 -0.87 -3.84
CA LEU A 47 -5.99 -1.23 -3.18
C LEU A 47 -6.11 -2.74 -2.95
N GLU A 48 -5.84 -3.55 -3.97
CA GLU A 48 -5.87 -5.01 -3.86
C GLU A 48 -4.86 -5.51 -2.82
N SER A 49 -3.65 -4.92 -2.80
CA SER A 49 -2.64 -5.26 -1.81
C SER A 49 -3.10 -4.93 -0.39
N MET A 50 -3.70 -3.75 -0.16
CA MET A 50 -4.23 -3.37 1.14
C MET A 50 -5.36 -4.30 1.58
N GLU A 51 -6.32 -4.56 0.69
CA GLU A 51 -7.45 -5.44 0.96
C GLU A 51 -7.01 -6.87 1.32
N TYR A 52 -6.01 -7.41 0.60
CA TYR A 52 -5.44 -8.72 0.90
C TYR A 52 -4.91 -8.81 2.34
N PHE A 53 -4.29 -7.74 2.86
CA PHE A 53 -3.71 -7.72 4.22
C PHE A 53 -4.70 -7.31 5.31
N GLU A 54 -5.82 -6.67 4.97
CA GLU A 54 -6.87 -6.28 5.92
C GLU A 54 -7.91 -7.39 6.15
N ARG A 55 -8.10 -8.28 5.17
CA ARG A 55 -9.02 -9.40 5.30
C ARG A 55 -8.47 -10.45 6.28
N PRO A 56 -9.31 -11.03 7.15
CA PRO A 56 -8.94 -12.21 7.94
C PRO A 56 -8.51 -13.32 6.98
N GLN A 57 -7.25 -13.74 7.10
CA GLN A 57 -6.76 -14.91 6.37
C GLN A 57 -7.43 -16.12 7.01
N LEU A 58 -8.44 -16.69 6.33
CA LEU A 58 -9.06 -17.95 6.74
C LEU A 58 -8.00 -19.04 6.60
N THR A 59 -7.33 -19.36 7.71
CA THR A 59 -6.43 -20.51 7.87
C THR A 59 -7.20 -21.78 8.14
#